data_AF-A0A7W7PR79-F1
#
_entry.id   AF-A0A7W7PR79-F1
#
_cell.length_a   1.000
_cell.length_b   1.000
_cell.length_c   1.000
_cell.angle_alpha   90.00
_cell.angle_beta   90.00
_cell.angle_gamma   90.00
#
_symmetry.space_group_name_H-M   'P 1'
#
loop_
_entity.id
_entity.type
_entity.pdbx_description
1 polymer ?
#
loop_
_entity_poly.entity_id
_entity_poly.type
_entity_poly.pdbx_seq_one_letter_code
_entity_poly.pdbx_strand_id
1 'polypeptide(L)'
;MVTLTAQMSNTGSTWRLYVVLYGEPDWPTVRWERTGPVPTVAERRAALAALGYEVAPGAAWSWTEDSRDPNNDSTPVLLIAAVTVRPREAVTS
;
A
#
# COMPACT_ATOMS: atom_id res chain seq x y z
N MET A 1 -16.32 7.48 -11.23
CA MET A 1 -15.44 7.78 -10.08
C MET A 1 -14.01 7.51 -10.49
N VAL A 2 -13.08 8.43 -10.20
CA VAL A 2 -11.64 8.18 -10.41
C VAL A 2 -11.18 7.17 -9.38
N THR A 3 -10.46 6.15 -9.84
CA THR A 3 -9.80 5.17 -8.96
C THR A 3 -8.29 5.31 -9.09
N LEU A 4 -7.59 4.98 -8.03
CA LEU A 4 -6.15 5.03 -7.91
C LEU A 4 -5.62 3.67 -7.43
N THR A 5 -4.31 3.48 -7.49
CA THR A 5 -3.67 2.30 -6.92
C THR A 5 -3.02 2.67 -5.59
N ALA A 6 -3.38 1.97 -4.53
CA ALA A 6 -2.58 1.94 -3.32
C ALA A 6 -1.64 0.74 -3.38
N GLN A 7 -0.37 0.94 -3.03
CA GLN A 7 0.62 -0.10 -2.89
C GLN A 7 1.12 -0.18 -1.45
N MET A 8 1.46 -1.38 -1.01
CA MET A 8 2.10 -1.64 0.26
C MET A 8 3.33 -2.51 0.02
N SER A 9 4.48 -2.14 0.53
CA SER A 9 5.72 -2.90 0.36
C SER A 9 6.53 -2.99 1.64
N ASN A 10 7.35 -4.03 1.75
CA ASN A 10 8.35 -4.16 2.80
C ASN A 10 9.74 -4.31 2.19
N THR A 11 10.62 -3.39 2.57
CA THR A 11 12.01 -3.33 2.12
C THR A 11 12.99 -4.09 3.02
N GLY A 12 12.51 -4.98 3.89
CA GLY A 12 13.30 -5.70 4.89
C GLY A 12 13.43 -4.98 6.23
N SER A 13 12.87 -3.77 6.39
CA SER A 13 12.93 -2.99 7.64
C SER A 13 11.57 -2.50 8.12
N THR A 14 10.75 -1.94 7.22
CA THR A 14 9.44 -1.40 7.58
C THR A 14 8.42 -1.67 6.49
N TRP A 15 7.15 -1.77 6.90
CA TRP A 15 6.04 -1.73 5.96
C TRP A 15 5.73 -0.28 5.60
N ARG A 16 5.54 -0.02 4.31
CA ARG A 16 5.09 1.27 3.80
C ARG A 16 3.83 1.06 2.97
N LEU A 17 2.82 1.89 3.16
CA LEU A 17 1.63 1.98 2.29
C LEU A 17 1.55 3.36 1.69
N TYR A 18 1.35 3.46 0.38
CA TYR A 18 1.23 4.73 -0.34
C TYR A 18 0.20 4.66 -1.45
N VAL A 19 -0.33 5.82 -1.86
CA VAL A 19 -1.24 5.95 -3.01
C VAL A 19 -0.50 6.58 -4.18
N VAL A 20 -0.50 5.90 -5.32
CA VAL A 20 0.22 6.33 -6.52
C VAL A 20 -0.53 7.49 -7.17
N LEU A 21 0.11 8.67 -7.20
CA LEU A 21 -0.38 9.87 -7.87
C LEU A 21 0.59 10.24 -9.00
N TYR A 22 0.21 9.91 -10.24
CA TYR A 22 1.04 10.22 -11.41
C TYR A 22 1.21 11.74 -11.55
N GLY A 23 2.46 12.17 -11.73
CA GLY A 23 2.82 13.59 -11.86
C GLY A 23 3.18 14.29 -10.54
N GLU A 24 2.92 13.65 -9.40
CA GLU A 24 3.31 14.17 -8.08
C GLU A 24 4.62 13.53 -7.60
N PRO A 25 5.59 14.34 -7.09
CA PRO A 25 6.85 13.81 -6.56
C PRO A 25 6.67 13.14 -5.20
N ASP A 26 5.67 13.57 -4.42
CA ASP A 26 5.44 13.12 -3.05
C ASP A 26 4.08 12.42 -2.93
N TRP A 27 4.13 11.11 -2.75
CA TRP A 27 2.91 10.30 -2.61
C TRP A 27 2.46 10.23 -1.15
N PRO A 28 1.14 10.36 -0.87
CA PRO A 28 0.58 10.16 0.45
C PRO A 28 1.00 8.79 0.99
N THR A 29 1.65 8.77 2.15
CA THR A 29 2.35 7.57 2.66
C THR A 29 2.14 7.39 4.16
N VAL A 30 1.89 6.16 4.59
CA VAL A 30 1.95 5.69 5.98
C VAL A 30 3.06 4.66 6.12
N ARG A 31 3.77 4.70 7.26
CA ARG A 31 4.80 3.72 7.62
C ARG A 31 4.42 3.01 8.92
N TRP A 32 4.66 1.71 8.96
CA TRP A 32 4.70 0.95 10.21
C TRP A 32 6.15 0.64 10.53
N GLU A 33 6.63 1.12 11.67
CA GLU A 33 8.00 0.95 12.16
C GLU A 33 8.26 -0.47 12.71
N ARG A 34 7.90 -1.48 11.91
CA ARG A 34 8.05 -2.91 12.19
C ARG A 34 8.16 -3.72 10.90
N THR A 35 8.95 -4.79 10.91
CA THR A 35 9.05 -5.76 9.80
C THR A 35 7.93 -6.80 9.83
N GLY A 36 7.45 -7.15 11.03
CA GLY A 36 6.43 -8.17 11.26
C GLY A 36 5.55 -7.86 12.47
N PRO A 37 4.37 -8.50 12.57
CA PRO A 37 3.69 -9.26 11.51
C PRO A 37 3.31 -8.39 10.29
N VAL A 38 2.85 -8.98 9.19
CA VAL A 38 2.29 -8.19 8.08
C VAL A 38 1.11 -7.35 8.59
N PRO A 39 0.95 -6.06 8.21
CA PRO A 39 -0.18 -5.25 8.63
C PRO A 39 -1.50 -5.95 8.29
N THR A 40 -2.42 -5.98 9.24
CA THR A 40 -3.75 -6.59 9.09
C THR A 40 -4.60 -5.79 8.10
N VAL A 41 -5.69 -6.39 7.59
CA VAL A 41 -6.65 -5.67 6.73
C VAL A 41 -7.24 -4.45 7.44
N ALA A 42 -7.46 -4.52 8.76
CA ALA A 42 -7.96 -3.41 9.55
C ALA A 42 -6.95 -2.24 9.61
N GLU A 43 -5.68 -2.53 9.89
CA GLU A 43 -4.61 -1.51 9.87
C GLU A 43 -4.45 -0.87 8.50
N ARG A 44 -4.53 -1.66 7.41
CA ARG A 44 -4.47 -1.13 6.03
C ARG A 44 -5.62 -0.19 5.73
N ARG A 45 -6.85 -0.53 6.14
CA ARG A 45 -8.03 0.33 5.98
C ARG A 45 -7.91 1.62 6.78
N ALA A 46 -7.43 1.55 8.02
CA ALA A 46 -7.20 2.72 8.86
C ALA A 46 -6.13 3.64 8.26
N ALA A 47 -5.03 3.08 7.76
CA ALA A 47 -3.98 3.85 7.07
C ALA A 47 -4.51 4.54 5.81
N LEU A 48 -5.27 3.83 4.96
CA LEU A 48 -5.91 4.44 3.78
C LEU A 48 -6.87 5.57 4.18
N ALA A 49 -7.69 5.36 5.21
CA ALA A 49 -8.62 6.37 5.69
C ALA A 49 -7.88 7.62 6.22
N ALA A 50 -6.75 7.44 6.89
CA ALA A 50 -5.89 8.55 7.34
C ALA A 50 -5.27 9.33 6.16
N LEU A 51 -5.06 8.66 5.02
CA LEU A 51 -4.64 9.30 3.76
C LEU A 51 -5.81 9.89 2.95
N GLY A 52 -7.06 9.78 3.41
CA GLY A 52 -8.25 10.27 2.69
C GLY A 52 -8.80 9.31 1.63
N TYR A 53 -8.45 8.03 1.68
CA TYR A 53 -8.87 7.02 0.71
C TYR A 53 -9.61 5.84 1.36
N GLU A 54 -10.37 5.12 0.55
CA GLU A 54 -10.94 3.84 0.91
C GLU A 54 -10.81 2.83 -0.23
N VAL A 55 -10.82 1.54 0.11
CA VAL A 55 -10.77 0.46 -0.89
C VAL A 55 -12.01 0.54 -1.77
N ALA A 56 -11.82 0.49 -3.09
CA ALA A 56 -12.94 0.52 -4.03
C ALA A 56 -13.86 -0.70 -3.82
N PRO A 57 -15.18 -0.58 -4.00
CA PRO A 57 -16.09 -1.71 -3.86
C PRO A 57 -15.66 -2.89 -4.74
N GLY A 58 -15.59 -4.09 -4.16
CA GLY A 58 -15.17 -5.31 -4.85
C GLY A 58 -13.66 -5.44 -5.10
N ALA A 59 -12.85 -4.43 -4.79
CA ALA A 59 -11.40 -4.53 -4.94
C ALA A 59 -10.78 -5.45 -3.88
N ALA A 60 -9.85 -6.29 -4.31
CA ALA A 60 -9.07 -7.18 -3.46
C ALA A 60 -7.60 -6.79 -3.49
N TRP A 61 -6.89 -7.12 -2.41
CA TRP A 61 -5.43 -6.99 -2.38
C TRP A 61 -4.81 -8.08 -3.24
N SER A 62 -4.07 -7.68 -4.26
CA SER A 62 -3.17 -8.56 -5.01
C SER A 62 -1.80 -8.55 -4.33
N TRP A 63 -1.19 -9.73 -4.17
CA TRP A 63 0.16 -9.88 -3.64
C TRP A 63 1.10 -10.37 -4.72
N THR A 64 2.28 -9.77 -4.76
CA THR A 64 3.36 -10.08 -5.71
C THR A 64 4.68 -10.16 -4.95
N GLU A 65 5.46 -11.17 -5.26
CA GLU A 65 6.86 -11.28 -4.85
C GLU A 65 7.75 -10.58 -5.88
N ASP A 66 8.77 -9.88 -5.41
CA ASP A 66 9.76 -9.21 -6.25
C ASP A 66 11.19 -9.47 -5.71
N SER A 67 12.21 -9.28 -6.53
CA SER A 67 13.61 -9.39 -6.13
C SER A 67 14.35 -8.07 -6.32
N ARG A 68 15.11 -7.67 -5.31
CA ARG A 68 16.04 -6.54 -5.45
C ARG A 68 17.18 -6.81 -6.40
N ASP A 69 17.61 -8.06 -6.45
CA ASP A 69 18.67 -8.52 -7.33
C ASP A 69 18.15 -9.77 -8.06
N PRO A 70 17.51 -9.58 -9.23
CA PRO A 70 16.96 -10.67 -10.01
C PRO A 70 18.00 -11.70 -10.47
N ASN A 71 19.30 -11.41 -10.35
CA ASN A 71 20.38 -12.30 -10.74
C ASN A 71 20.98 -13.08 -9.55
N ASN A 72 20.45 -12.88 -8.34
CA ASN A 72 20.95 -13.51 -7.12
C ASN A 72 19.82 -14.17 -6.33
N ASP A 73 19.66 -15.48 -6.56
CA ASP A 73 18.62 -16.33 -5.95
C ASP A 73 18.76 -16.50 -4.43
N SER A 74 19.86 -16.01 -3.83
CA SER A 74 20.04 -16.00 -2.37
C SER A 74 19.49 -14.74 -1.69
N THR A 75 19.02 -13.75 -2.46
CA THR A 75 18.45 -12.52 -1.87
C THR A 75 17.03 -12.75 -1.37
N PRO A 76 16.66 -12.20 -0.18
CA PRO A 76 15.29 -12.29 0.30
C PRO A 76 14.31 -11.61 -0.65
N VAL A 77 13.17 -12.26 -0.90
CA VAL A 77 12.09 -11.67 -1.69
C VAL A 77 11.50 -10.44 -1.01
N LEU A 78 11.09 -9.48 -1.82
CA LEU A 78 10.26 -8.36 -1.43
C LEU A 78 8.79 -8.73 -1.60
N LEU A 79 7.97 -8.33 -0.64
CA LEU A 79 6.53 -8.46 -0.75
C LEU A 79 5.92 -7.11 -1.12
N ILE A 80 5.16 -7.10 -2.20
CA ILE A 80 4.38 -5.97 -2.67
C ILE A 80 2.91 -6.38 -2.68
N ALA A 81 2.05 -5.54 -2.13
CA ALA A 81 0.61 -5.68 -2.22
C ALA A 81 0.02 -4.45 -2.92
N ALA A 82 -0.98 -4.65 -3.76
CA ALA A 82 -1.67 -3.56 -4.45
C ALA A 82 -3.19 -3.70 -4.33
N VAL A 83 -3.90 -2.58 -4.25
CA VAL A 83 -5.36 -2.55 -4.26
C VAL A 83 -5.88 -1.28 -4.94
N THR A 84 -7.02 -1.38 -5.62
CA THR A 84 -7.73 -0.21 -6.15
C THR A 84 -8.41 0.55 -5.02
N VAL A 85 -8.19 1.86 -4.97
CA VAL A 85 -8.77 2.78 -3.98
C VAL A 85 -9.53 3.91 -4.66
N ARG A 86 -10.40 4.57 -3.90
CA ARG A 86 -11.08 5.81 -4.30
C ARG A 86 -10.94 6.85 -3.19
N PRO A 87 -11.01 8.15 -3.50
CA PRO A 87 -11.12 9.18 -2.48
C PRO A 87 -12.33 8.90 -1.59
N ARG A 88 -12.15 9.10 -0.28
CA ARG A 88 -13.25 9.06 0.68
C ARG A 88 -14.02 10.37 0.56
N GLU A 89 -15.35 10.29 0.48
CA GLU A 89 -16.17 11.49 0.55
C GLU A 89 -16.02 12.12 1.94
N ALA A 90 -15.86 13.44 2.00
CA ALA A 90 -15.85 14.15 3.26
C ALA A 90 -17.19 13.87 3.96
N VAL A 91 -17.14 13.36 5.19
CA VAL A 91 -18.35 13.28 6.02
C VAL A 91 -18.67 14.72 6.40
N THR A 92 -19.58 15.36 5.66
CA THR A 92 -20.25 16.57 6.13
C THR A 92 -21.14 16.16 7.30
N SER A 93 -20.63 16.37 8.51
CA SER A 93 -21.42 16.32 9.75
C SER A 93 -22.42 17.48 9.83
#